data_AF-A0A0J6VNT0-F1
#
_entry.id   AF-A0A0J6VNT0-F1
#
_cell.length_a   1.000
_cell.length_b   1.000
_cell.length_c   1.000
_cell.angle_alpha   90.00
_cell.angle_beta   90.00
_cell.angle_gamma   90.00
#
_symmetry.space_group_name_H-M   'P 1'
#
loop_
_entity.id
_entity.type
_entity.pdbx_description
1 polymer ?
#
loop_
_entity_poly.entity_id
_entity_poly.type
_entity_poly.pdbx_seq_one_letter_code
_entity_poly.pdbx_strand_id
1 'polypeptide(L)'
;MARTTLYRHFQSSSHLLAATFERLLPQVTTPAPTSGSLRDQLIELLSRQATLFNDAPLHVTTLAWLSLGPTGAKDDTDDRHAAGALRARVVDQYRQPFDALLHSDEARAELNDFDLELALCQLVGPLAFARMTGIRTITSDDCASIVDDFLAAHRRSVEPPNLVEVI
;
A
#
# COMPACT_ATOMS: atom_id res chain seq x y z
N MET A 1 22.77 -29.26 -19.33
CA MET A 1 23.70 -28.10 -19.28
C MET A 1 22.97 -26.75 -19.08
N ALA A 2 21.81 -26.70 -18.40
CA ALA A 2 21.08 -25.44 -18.14
C ALA A 2 21.32 -24.85 -16.72
N ARG A 3 21.80 -25.67 -15.77
CA ARG A 3 22.10 -25.23 -14.38
C ARG A 3 23.29 -24.29 -14.28
N THR A 4 24.25 -24.36 -15.21
CA THR A 4 25.54 -23.67 -15.13
C THR A 4 25.49 -22.21 -15.63
N THR A 5 24.47 -21.84 -16.39
CA THR A 5 24.36 -20.48 -16.97
C THR A 5 23.53 -19.53 -16.09
N LEU A 6 22.56 -20.06 -15.34
CA LEU A 6 21.72 -19.27 -14.41
C LEU A 6 22.53 -18.68 -13.25
N TYR A 7 23.48 -19.43 -12.69
CA TYR A 7 24.36 -18.96 -11.61
C TYR A 7 25.42 -17.93 -12.04
N ARG A 8 25.63 -17.73 -13.36
CA ARG A 8 26.61 -16.75 -13.86
C ARG A 8 26.04 -15.34 -14.00
N HIS A 9 24.72 -15.21 -14.19
CA HIS A 9 24.06 -13.92 -14.40
C HIS A 9 23.40 -13.34 -13.14
N PHE A 10 23.27 -14.13 -12.07
CA PHE A 10 22.71 -13.68 -10.80
C PHE A 10 23.65 -14.13 -9.67
N GLN A 11 24.25 -13.16 -8.96
CA GLN A 11 25.24 -13.45 -7.92
C GLN A 11 24.62 -14.13 -6.67
N SER A 12 23.29 -14.22 -6.60
CA SER A 12 22.55 -15.01 -5.61
C SER A 12 21.10 -15.30 -6.07
N SER A 13 20.46 -16.28 -5.42
CA SER A 13 19.03 -16.61 -5.59
C SER A 13 18.12 -15.42 -5.30
N SER A 14 18.52 -14.55 -4.37
CA SER A 14 17.80 -13.33 -3.96
C SER A 14 17.75 -12.30 -5.08
N HIS A 15 18.85 -12.10 -5.81
CA HIS A 15 18.90 -11.21 -6.98
C HIS A 15 17.99 -11.69 -8.13
N LEU A 16 17.98 -13.01 -8.39
CA LEU A 16 17.12 -13.59 -9.42
C LEU A 16 15.64 -13.46 -9.04
N LEU A 17 15.30 -13.73 -7.78
CA LEU A 17 13.95 -13.54 -7.26
C LEU A 17 13.54 -12.08 -7.35
N ALA A 18 14.42 -11.14 -6.98
CA ALA A 18 14.11 -9.72 -7.04
C ALA A 18 13.83 -9.24 -8.48
N ALA A 19 14.70 -9.60 -9.43
CA ALA A 19 14.54 -9.26 -10.84
C ALA A 19 13.32 -9.94 -11.49
N THR A 20 12.98 -11.15 -11.05
CA THR A 20 11.76 -11.84 -11.50
C THR A 20 10.52 -11.17 -10.91
N PHE A 21 10.58 -10.73 -9.65
CA PHE A 21 9.54 -9.97 -8.99
C PHE A 21 9.24 -8.66 -9.72
N GLU A 22 10.26 -7.87 -10.06
CA GLU A 22 10.08 -6.62 -10.80
C GLU A 22 9.28 -6.77 -12.09
N ARG A 23 9.40 -7.93 -12.75
CA ARG A 23 8.67 -8.23 -13.99
C ARG A 23 7.26 -8.77 -13.75
N LEU A 24 6.98 -9.28 -12.55
CA LEU A 24 5.71 -9.87 -12.16
C LEU A 24 4.83 -8.92 -11.34
N LEU A 25 5.39 -7.87 -10.76
CA LEU A 25 4.63 -6.86 -10.06
C LEU A 25 3.67 -6.21 -11.06
N PRO A 26 2.35 -6.26 -10.80
CA PRO A 26 1.39 -5.51 -11.58
C PRO A 26 1.83 -4.05 -11.58
N GLN A 27 1.98 -3.46 -12.76
CA GLN A 27 2.14 -2.02 -12.86
C GLN A 27 0.84 -1.40 -12.35
N VAL A 28 0.80 -1.03 -11.06
CA VAL A 28 -0.27 -0.21 -10.50
C VAL A 28 -0.16 1.14 -11.17
N THR A 29 -0.74 1.23 -12.35
CA THR A 29 -0.80 2.47 -13.09
C THR A 29 -1.88 3.26 -12.41
N THR A 30 -1.51 4.32 -11.69
CA THR A 30 -2.47 5.24 -11.06
C THR A 30 -3.39 5.78 -12.15
N PRO A 31 -4.65 5.35 -12.25
CA PRO A 31 -5.56 5.92 -13.24
C PRO A 31 -5.80 7.36 -12.83
N ALA A 32 -6.03 8.25 -13.81
CA ALA A 32 -6.38 9.63 -13.51
C ALA A 32 -7.52 9.65 -12.48
N PRO A 33 -7.46 10.50 -11.44
CA PRO A 33 -8.51 10.58 -10.44
C PRO A 33 -9.84 10.80 -11.15
N THR A 34 -10.77 9.88 -10.93
CA THR A 34 -12.12 9.97 -11.47
C THR A 34 -12.80 11.13 -10.74
N SER A 35 -13.43 12.05 -11.46
CA SER A 35 -14.15 13.17 -10.86
C SER A 35 -15.11 12.68 -9.76
N GLY A 36 -15.03 13.24 -8.55
CA GLY A 36 -15.83 12.82 -7.40
C GLY A 36 -15.27 13.36 -6.10
N SER A 37 -15.97 13.13 -4.98
CA SER A 37 -15.47 13.54 -3.67
C SER A 37 -14.21 12.76 -3.28
N LEU A 38 -13.38 13.31 -2.38
CA LEU A 38 -12.25 12.59 -1.77
C LEU A 38 -12.63 11.18 -1.30
N ARG A 39 -13.83 11.04 -0.72
CA ARG A 39 -14.39 9.75 -0.31
C ARG A 39 -14.51 8.78 -1.47
N ASP A 40 -15.15 9.19 -2.56
CA ASP A 40 -15.37 8.33 -3.72
C ASP A 40 -14.05 7.92 -4.37
N GLN A 41 -13.10 8.86 -4.46
CA GLN A 41 -11.76 8.60 -4.97
C GLN A 41 -10.98 7.60 -4.09
N LEU A 42 -11.08 7.70 -2.77
CA LEU A 42 -10.46 6.73 -1.84
C LEU A 42 -11.11 5.34 -1.93
N ILE A 43 -12.44 5.26 -2.04
CA ILE A 43 -13.16 3.99 -2.19
C ILE A 43 -12.74 3.30 -3.47
N GLU A 44 -12.68 4.04 -4.58
CA GLU A 44 -12.26 3.51 -5.86
C GLU A 44 -10.81 2.99 -5.80
N LEU A 45 -9.90 3.79 -5.23
CA LEU A 45 -8.50 3.40 -5.08
C LEU A 45 -8.36 2.13 -4.22
N LEU A 46 -9.04 2.08 -3.08
CA LEU A 46 -8.97 0.94 -2.17
C LEU A 46 -9.61 -0.32 -2.76
N SER A 47 -10.71 -0.17 -3.51
CA SER A 47 -11.37 -1.29 -4.19
C SER A 47 -10.50 -1.89 -5.28
N ARG A 48 -9.80 -1.05 -6.06
CA ARG A 48 -8.80 -1.54 -7.04
C ARG A 48 -7.68 -2.30 -6.35
N GLN A 49 -7.21 -1.80 -5.20
CA GLN A 49 -6.20 -2.48 -4.40
C GLN A 49 -6.68 -3.83 -3.89
N ALA A 50 -7.93 -3.93 -3.40
CA ALA A 50 -8.53 -5.18 -2.96
C ALA A 50 -8.61 -6.21 -4.10
N THR A 51 -8.99 -5.78 -5.32
CA THR A 51 -8.96 -6.64 -6.51
C THR A 51 -7.55 -7.17 -6.81
N LEU A 52 -6.53 -6.29 -6.77
CA LEU A 52 -5.14 -6.73 -6.96
C LEU A 52 -4.69 -7.74 -5.90
N PHE A 53 -5.08 -7.55 -4.64
CA PHE A 53 -4.81 -8.53 -3.58
C PHE A 53 -5.50 -9.87 -3.85
N ASN A 54 -6.77 -9.84 -4.27
CA ASN A 54 -7.56 -11.04 -4.56
C ASN A 54 -7.01 -11.82 -5.77
N ASP A 55 -6.63 -11.11 -6.83
CA ASP A 55 -6.16 -11.69 -8.10
C ASP A 55 -4.68 -12.13 -8.04
N ALA A 56 -3.88 -11.55 -7.14
CA ALA A 56 -2.49 -11.95 -6.98
C ALA A 56 -2.39 -13.41 -6.50
N PRO A 57 -1.58 -14.27 -7.15
CA PRO A 57 -1.33 -15.62 -6.65
C PRO A 57 -0.63 -15.53 -5.28
N LEU A 58 -1.31 -15.95 -4.20
CA LEU A 58 -0.83 -15.85 -2.81
C LEU A 58 0.63 -16.29 -2.65
N HIS A 59 0.99 -17.40 -3.27
CA HIS A 59 2.33 -17.99 -3.16
C HIS A 59 3.43 -17.06 -3.70
N VAL A 60 3.15 -16.27 -4.75
CA VAL A 60 4.07 -15.26 -5.25
C VAL A 60 4.20 -14.16 -4.19
N THR A 61 3.10 -13.53 -3.77
CA THR A 61 3.12 -12.48 -2.75
C THR A 61 3.81 -12.92 -1.46
N THR A 62 3.52 -14.11 -0.94
CA THR A 62 4.19 -14.65 0.25
C THR A 62 5.69 -14.87 0.03
N LEU A 63 6.10 -15.39 -1.12
CA LEU A 63 7.53 -15.56 -1.44
C LEU A 63 8.25 -14.22 -1.62
N ALA A 64 7.59 -13.19 -2.17
CA ALA A 64 8.11 -11.82 -2.13
C ALA A 64 8.34 -11.42 -0.69
N TRP A 65 7.31 -11.47 0.13
CA TRP A 65 7.36 -10.95 1.49
C TRP A 65 8.40 -11.67 2.36
N LEU A 66 8.57 -12.98 2.19
CA LEU A 66 9.65 -13.76 2.81
C LEU A 66 11.03 -13.35 2.28
N SER A 67 11.16 -13.10 0.97
CA SER A 67 12.43 -12.68 0.35
C SER A 67 12.82 -11.24 0.71
N LEU A 68 11.84 -10.38 1.01
CA LEU A 68 12.04 -8.99 1.41
C LEU A 68 12.41 -8.84 2.90
N GLY A 69 12.15 -9.86 3.73
CA GLY A 69 12.50 -9.92 5.15
C GLY A 69 11.80 -8.88 6.04
N PRO A 70 11.84 -9.03 7.37
CA PRO A 70 11.33 -8.02 8.31
C PRO A 70 12.18 -6.73 8.29
N THR A 71 11.54 -5.57 8.43
CA THR A 71 12.23 -4.29 8.61
C THR A 71 13.05 -4.30 9.90
N GLY A 72 14.38 -4.26 9.79
CA GLY A 72 15.27 -3.99 10.93
C GLY A 72 16.11 -5.16 11.46
N ALA A 73 16.06 -6.36 10.88
CA ALA A 73 16.99 -7.43 11.25
C ALA A 73 18.41 -7.04 10.80
N LYS A 74 19.36 -6.81 11.72
CA LYS A 74 20.78 -6.55 11.42
C LYS A 74 21.51 -7.90 11.26
N ASP A 75 21.82 -8.30 10.02
CA ASP A 75 22.85 -9.30 9.73
C ASP A 75 23.34 -9.25 8.27
N ASP A 76 24.52 -9.79 8.01
CA ASP A 76 25.43 -9.41 6.92
C ASP A 76 24.97 -9.70 5.45
N THR A 77 25.63 -9.01 4.48
CA THR A 77 25.74 -9.27 3.02
C THR A 77 24.79 -8.64 1.96
N ASP A 78 25.37 -8.45 0.77
CA ASP A 78 24.92 -7.79 -0.48
C ASP A 78 23.52 -8.19 -0.98
N ASP A 79 23.05 -9.37 -0.60
CA ASP A 79 21.72 -9.90 -0.91
C ASP A 79 20.57 -9.06 -0.34
N ARG A 80 20.81 -8.33 0.76
CA ARG A 80 19.83 -7.39 1.31
C ARG A 80 19.73 -6.07 0.57
N HIS A 81 20.74 -5.65 -0.19
CA HIS A 81 20.63 -4.42 -0.98
C HIS A 81 19.61 -4.59 -2.09
N ALA A 82 19.65 -5.72 -2.80
CA ALA A 82 18.67 -6.01 -3.85
C ALA A 82 17.27 -6.30 -3.29
N ALA A 83 17.17 -7.11 -2.24
CA ALA A 83 15.88 -7.35 -1.58
C ALA A 83 15.31 -6.07 -0.96
N GLY A 84 16.15 -5.22 -0.35
CA GLY A 84 15.78 -3.93 0.21
C GLY A 84 15.36 -2.91 -0.85
N ALA A 85 16.09 -2.82 -1.96
CA ALA A 85 15.74 -1.95 -3.08
C ALA A 85 14.46 -2.40 -3.80
N LEU A 86 14.22 -3.70 -3.90
CA LEU A 86 12.93 -4.22 -4.36
C LEU A 86 11.81 -3.88 -3.37
N ARG A 87 12.04 -4.08 -2.07
CA ARG A 87 11.06 -3.77 -1.02
C ARG A 87 10.65 -2.31 -1.09
N ALA A 88 11.64 -1.43 -1.16
CA ALA A 88 11.42 0.01 -1.27
C ALA A 88 10.59 0.34 -2.52
N ARG A 89 10.91 -0.24 -3.69
CA ARG A 89 10.14 -0.03 -4.91
C ARG A 89 8.71 -0.56 -4.84
N VAL A 90 8.50 -1.74 -4.25
CA VAL A 90 7.15 -2.30 -4.04
C VAL A 90 6.33 -1.37 -3.16
N VAL A 91 6.90 -0.96 -2.02
CA VAL A 91 6.25 -0.04 -1.10
C VAL A 91 5.94 1.29 -1.79
N ASP A 92 6.90 1.88 -2.48
CA ASP A 92 6.75 3.14 -3.20
C ASP A 92 5.65 3.06 -4.27
N GLN A 93 5.61 1.97 -5.05
CA GLN A 93 4.61 1.77 -6.08
C GLN A 93 3.19 1.62 -5.50
N TYR A 94 3.03 0.95 -4.37
CA TYR A 94 1.73 0.84 -3.70
C TYR A 94 1.33 2.10 -2.95
N ARG A 95 2.31 2.90 -2.52
CA ARG A 95 2.12 4.13 -1.77
C ARG A 95 1.78 5.32 -2.67
N GLN A 96 2.44 5.45 -3.82
CA GLN A 96 2.34 6.61 -4.71
C GLN A 96 0.90 7.06 -5.03
N PRO A 97 -0.06 6.16 -5.31
CA PRO A 97 -1.45 6.56 -5.57
C PRO A 97 -2.12 7.26 -4.37
N PHE A 98 -1.87 6.75 -3.16
CA PHE A 98 -2.41 7.32 -1.93
C PHE A 98 -1.73 8.63 -1.58
N ASP A 99 -0.40 8.73 -1.78
CA ASP A 99 0.35 9.97 -1.55
C ASP A 99 -0.23 11.10 -2.39
N ALA A 100 -0.45 10.85 -3.68
CA ALA A 100 -1.02 11.83 -4.60
C ALA A 100 -2.42 12.29 -4.18
N LEU A 101 -3.29 11.37 -3.74
CA LEU A 101 -4.66 11.68 -3.34
C LEU A 101 -4.71 12.39 -1.98
N LEU A 102 -4.01 11.87 -0.98
CA LEU A 102 -4.02 12.36 0.40
C LEU A 102 -3.23 13.68 0.58
N HIS A 103 -2.35 14.03 -0.36
CA HIS A 103 -1.67 15.33 -0.41
C HIS A 103 -2.36 16.36 -1.33
N SER A 104 -3.49 16.00 -1.96
CA SER A 104 -4.26 16.93 -2.79
C SER A 104 -4.81 18.11 -1.99
N ASP A 105 -5.11 19.22 -2.67
CA ASP A 105 -5.69 20.39 -2.01
C ASP A 105 -7.08 20.10 -1.42
N GLU A 106 -7.85 19.22 -2.05
CA GLU A 106 -9.14 18.71 -1.54
C GLU A 106 -8.94 17.95 -0.23
N ALA A 107 -8.03 16.98 -0.20
CA ALA A 107 -7.69 16.23 1.02
C ALA A 107 -7.19 17.14 2.14
N ARG A 108 -6.31 18.09 1.79
CA ARG A 108 -5.84 19.07 2.76
C ARG A 108 -6.99 19.89 3.32
N ALA A 109 -7.96 20.32 2.51
CA ALA A 109 -9.09 21.13 3.00
C ALA A 109 -10.01 20.36 3.97
N GLU A 110 -10.18 19.05 3.77
CA GLU A 110 -11.12 18.22 4.53
C GLU A 110 -10.50 17.51 5.76
N LEU A 111 -9.21 17.18 5.70
CA LEU A 111 -8.53 16.36 6.70
C LEU A 111 -7.63 17.20 7.63
N ASN A 112 -7.45 16.72 8.86
CA ASN A 112 -6.41 17.20 9.77
C ASN A 112 -5.03 16.76 9.28
N ASP A 113 -3.97 17.21 9.96
CA ASP A 113 -2.65 16.63 9.77
C ASP A 113 -2.62 15.17 10.28
N PHE A 114 -1.98 14.27 9.53
CA PHE A 114 -1.88 12.85 9.87
C PHE A 114 -0.56 12.25 9.40
N ASP A 115 -0.14 11.19 10.08
CA ASP A 115 0.99 10.37 9.63
C ASP A 115 0.54 9.51 8.43
N LEU A 116 1.11 9.79 7.26
CA LEU A 116 0.78 9.09 6.02
C LEU A 116 1.15 7.59 6.05
N GLU A 117 2.23 7.20 6.74
CA GLU A 117 2.55 5.78 6.89
C GLU A 117 1.48 5.07 7.72
N LEU A 118 1.03 5.71 8.80
CA LEU A 118 -0.05 5.18 9.62
C LEU A 118 -1.38 5.14 8.87
N ALA A 119 -1.70 6.18 8.08
CA ALA A 119 -2.89 6.22 7.23
C ALA A 119 -2.93 5.06 6.23
N LEU A 120 -1.78 4.74 5.61
CA LEU A 120 -1.66 3.57 4.73
C LEU A 120 -1.87 2.26 5.48
N CYS A 121 -1.33 2.14 6.70
CA CYS A 121 -1.58 0.97 7.54
C CYS A 121 -3.07 0.81 7.87
N GLN A 122 -3.80 1.91 8.10
CA GLN A 122 -5.24 1.87 8.37
C GLN A 122 -6.06 1.51 7.12
N LEU A 123 -5.70 2.05 5.95
CA LEU A 123 -6.42 1.82 4.70
C LEU A 123 -6.11 0.43 4.10
N VAL A 124 -4.83 0.09 3.94
CA VAL A 124 -4.37 -1.10 3.21
C VAL A 124 -4.15 -2.30 4.13
N GLY A 125 -3.81 -2.06 5.41
CA GLY A 125 -3.55 -3.12 6.39
C GLY A 125 -4.68 -4.15 6.52
N PRO A 126 -5.97 -3.74 6.60
CA PRO A 126 -7.10 -4.67 6.62
C PRO A 126 -7.15 -5.59 5.39
N LEU A 127 -6.84 -5.07 4.19
CA LEU A 127 -6.82 -5.84 2.95
C LEU A 127 -5.75 -6.94 3.01
N ALA A 128 -4.53 -6.55 3.38
CA ALA A 128 -3.40 -7.46 3.50
C ALA A 128 -3.67 -8.52 4.58
N PHE A 129 -4.18 -8.12 5.75
CA PHE A 129 -4.49 -9.05 6.84
C PHE A 129 -5.54 -10.08 6.44
N ALA A 130 -6.66 -9.64 5.86
CA ALA A 130 -7.72 -10.53 5.38
C ALA A 130 -7.18 -11.53 4.34
N ARG A 131 -6.35 -11.03 3.42
CA ARG A 131 -5.74 -11.85 2.37
C ARG A 131 -4.77 -12.90 2.92
N MET A 132 -3.89 -12.52 3.86
CA MET A 132 -2.89 -13.42 4.44
C MET A 132 -3.51 -14.50 5.33
N THR A 133 -4.56 -14.14 6.08
CA THR A 133 -5.20 -15.05 7.03
C THR A 133 -6.28 -15.91 6.38
N GLY A 134 -6.83 -15.47 5.24
CA GLY A 134 -8.01 -16.10 4.64
C GLY A 134 -9.27 -15.95 5.48
N ILE A 135 -9.27 -15.09 6.50
CA ILE A 135 -10.41 -14.93 7.43
C ILE A 135 -11.67 -14.45 6.72
N ARG A 136 -11.51 -13.67 5.64
CA ARG A 136 -12.58 -13.22 4.75
C ARG A 136 -12.04 -12.70 3.43
N THR A 137 -12.89 -12.67 2.41
CA THR A 137 -12.67 -11.88 1.20
C THR A 137 -13.19 -10.46 1.42
N ILE A 138 -12.40 -9.45 1.06
CA ILE A 138 -12.81 -8.05 1.13
C ILE A 138 -13.66 -7.71 -0.09
N THR A 139 -14.84 -7.13 0.14
CA THR A 139 -15.78 -6.66 -0.88
C THR A 139 -15.66 -5.15 -1.13
N SER A 140 -16.40 -4.64 -2.12
CA SER A 140 -16.52 -3.20 -2.35
C SER A 140 -17.16 -2.46 -1.16
N ASP A 141 -18.13 -3.09 -0.48
CA ASP A 141 -18.83 -2.49 0.67
C ASP A 141 -17.91 -2.40 1.89
N ASP A 142 -17.01 -3.38 2.04
CA ASP A 142 -15.96 -3.34 3.06
C ASP A 142 -14.98 -2.19 2.79
N CYS A 143 -14.61 -1.97 1.52
CA CYS A 143 -13.75 -0.84 1.15
C CYS A 143 -14.42 0.50 1.47
N ALA A 144 -15.72 0.63 1.21
CA ALA A 144 -16.49 1.81 1.59
C ALA A 144 -16.47 2.05 3.11
N SER A 145 -16.69 0.99 3.88
CA SER A 145 -16.69 1.07 5.35
C SER A 145 -15.32 1.46 5.92
N ILE A 146 -14.23 0.87 5.42
CA ILE A 146 -12.86 1.22 5.81
C ILE A 146 -12.56 2.69 5.52
N VAL A 147 -12.96 3.20 4.35
CA VAL A 147 -12.75 4.60 3.97
C VAL A 147 -13.61 5.52 4.84
N ASP A 148 -14.86 5.16 5.11
CA ASP A 148 -15.75 5.95 5.96
C ASP A 148 -15.21 6.09 7.38
N ASP A 149 -14.73 4.99 7.97
CA ASP A 149 -14.11 4.99 9.30
C ASP A 149 -12.83 5.82 9.32
N PHE A 150 -11.98 5.69 8.28
CA PHE A 150 -10.77 6.49 8.13
C PHE A 150 -11.10 7.99 8.06
N LEU A 151 -12.04 8.38 7.21
CA LEU A 151 -12.44 9.78 7.06
C LEU A 151 -13.09 10.33 8.33
N ALA A 152 -13.94 9.54 8.99
CA ALA A 152 -14.55 9.95 10.27
C ALA A 152 -13.49 10.24 11.34
N ALA A 153 -12.41 9.45 11.38
CA ALA A 153 -11.31 9.64 12.33
C ALA A 153 -10.39 10.83 12.01
N HIS A 154 -10.26 11.22 10.73
CA HIS A 154 -9.28 12.22 10.28
C HIS A 154 -9.89 13.54 9.78
N ARG A 155 -11.21 13.62 9.62
CA ARG A 155 -11.89 14.85 9.22
C ARG A 155 -11.61 15.97 10.21
N ARG A 156 -11.42 17.19 9.68
CA ARG A 156 -11.31 18.38 10.52
C ARG A 156 -12.58 18.53 11.34
N SER A 157 -12.41 18.62 12.66
CA SER A 157 -13.50 19.05 13.52
C SER A 157 -13.74 20.52 13.23
N VAL A 158 -14.94 20.86 12.75
CA VAL A 158 -15.36 22.26 12.74
C VAL A 158 -15.59 22.63 14.20
N GLU A 159 -14.60 23.28 14.82
CA GLU A 159 -14.80 23.86 16.15
C GLU A 159 -15.95 24.88 16.02
N PRO A 160 -17.07 24.71 16.74
CA PRO A 160 -18.17 25.65 16.65
C PRO A 160 -17.66 27.03 17.09
N PRO A 161 -18.08 28.12 16.43
CA PRO A 161 -17.61 29.46 16.79
C PRO A 161 -17.89 29.70 18.27
N ASN A 162 -16.80 29.93 19.01
CA ASN A 162 -16.81 30.20 20.44
C ASN A 162 -17.73 31.42 20.66
N LEU A 163 -18.93 31.19 21.18
CA LEU A 163 -19.85 32.24 21.61
C LEU A 163 -19.17 32.90 22.82
N VAL A 164 -18.37 33.93 22.55
CA VAL A 164 -17.88 34.84 23.58
C VAL A 164 -19.13 35.47 24.20
N GLU A 165 -19.48 34.99 25.40
CA GLU A 165 -20.48 35.63 26.25
C GLU A 165 -20.04 37.09 26.47
N VAL A 166 -20.81 38.00 25.87
CA VAL A 166 -20.81 39.41 26.25
C VAL A 166 -21.57 39.50 27.57
N ILE A 167 -20.84 39.69 28.67
CA ILE A 167 -21.36 40.22 29.93
C ILE A 167 -20.56 41.47 30.28
#